data_AF-A0A150LTG9-F1
#
_entry.id   AF-A0A150LTG9-F1
#
_cell.length_a   1.000
_cell.length_b   1.000
_cell.length_c   1.000
_cell.angle_alpha   90.00
_cell.angle_beta   90.00
_cell.angle_gamma   90.00
#
_symmetry.space_group_name_H-M   'P 1'
#
loop_
_entity.id
_entity.type
_entity.pdbx_description
1 polymer ?
#
loop_
_entity_poly.entity_id
_entity_poly.type
_entity_poly.pdbx_seq_one_letter_code
_entity_poly.pdbx_strand_id
1 'polypeptide(L)'
;MTLIELLAVIVIFGVVSSIVVIAVLQLIEKSKERAFVSDAYALYEAARLYVGAEKVEFLPARSSALLTYRQLVEEGLLHPLQDPFTGNVLPWETNPSYVLITKGEDGSLNYSICLKRRNEATLHLFRHISRSSCRSIVCGANS
;
A
#
# COMPACT_ATOMS: atom_id res chain seq x y z
N MET A 1 -1.49 -14.19 49.59
CA MET A 1 -1.39 -12.96 48.77
C MET A 1 -1.68 -11.77 49.66
N THR A 2 -0.67 -10.97 49.94
CA THR A 2 -0.78 -9.74 50.74
C THR A 2 -0.72 -8.50 49.83
N LEU A 3 -1.19 -7.34 50.29
CA LEU A 3 -1.21 -6.11 49.48
C LEU A 3 0.21 -5.69 49.04
N ILE A 4 1.23 -5.95 49.88
CA ILE A 4 2.64 -5.69 49.58
C ILE A 4 3.20 -6.59 48.47
N GLU A 5 2.71 -7.83 48.39
CA GLU A 5 3.14 -8.80 47.38
C GLU A 5 2.68 -8.41 45.98
N LEU A 6 1.44 -7.89 45.86
CA LEU A 6 0.93 -7.33 44.62
C LEU A 6 1.57 -5.98 44.28
N LEU A 7 1.91 -5.17 45.29
CA LEU A 7 2.60 -3.89 45.12
C LEU A 7 3.97 -4.07 44.45
N ALA A 8 4.73 -5.10 44.84
CA ALA A 8 6.02 -5.39 44.23
C ALA A 8 5.90 -5.70 42.72
N VAL A 9 4.86 -6.43 42.33
CA VAL A 9 4.64 -6.84 40.93
C VAL A 9 4.30 -5.64 40.04
N ILE A 10 3.43 -4.74 40.49
CA ILE A 10 3.03 -3.56 39.70
C ILE A 10 4.18 -2.55 39.54
N VAL A 11 5.06 -2.43 40.53
CA VAL A 11 6.26 -1.57 40.44
C VAL A 11 7.18 -2.08 39.34
N ILE A 12 7.43 -3.40 39.31
CA ILE A 12 8.27 -4.01 38.27
C ILE A 12 7.61 -3.84 36.88
N PHE A 13 6.30 -4.05 36.76
CA PHE A 13 5.58 -3.82 35.50
C PHE A 13 5.61 -2.36 35.05
N GLY A 14 5.60 -1.39 35.96
CA GLY A 14 5.71 0.03 35.63
C GLY A 14 7.05 0.38 34.96
N VAL A 15 8.15 -0.15 35.48
CA VAL A 15 9.49 0.08 34.91
C VAL A 15 9.61 -0.60 33.54
N VAL A 16 9.16 -1.85 33.42
CA VAL A 16 9.22 -2.59 32.15
C VAL A 16 8.32 -1.94 31.09
N SER A 17 7.09 -1.58 31.44
CA SER A 17 6.13 -0.96 30.51
C SER A 17 6.66 0.35 29.92
N SER A 18 7.34 1.17 30.74
CA SER A 18 7.90 2.45 30.29
C SER A 18 8.90 2.32 29.14
N ILE A 19 9.73 1.27 29.15
CA ILE A 19 10.71 1.00 28.08
C ILE A 19 10.00 0.39 26.85
N VAL A 20 9.04 -0.52 27.09
CA VAL A 20 8.28 -1.20 26.03
C VAL A 20 7.49 -0.21 25.17
N VAL A 21 6.87 0.81 25.77
CA VAL A 21 6.06 1.81 25.03
C VAL A 21 6.85 2.45 23.89
N ILE A 22 8.10 2.85 24.13
CA ILE A 22 8.94 3.48 23.09
C ILE A 22 9.24 2.52 21.93
N ALA A 23 9.55 1.26 22.24
CA ALA A 23 9.82 0.24 21.22
C ALA A 23 8.57 -0.05 20.36
N VAL A 24 7.38 -0.08 20.98
CA VAL A 24 6.11 -0.33 20.28
C VAL A 24 5.76 0.80 19.31
N LEU A 25 6.03 2.06 19.66
CA LEU A 25 5.76 3.20 18.78
C LEU A 25 6.50 3.09 17.43
N GLN A 26 7.77 2.69 17.45
CA GLN A 26 8.56 2.47 16.23
C GLN A 26 8.04 1.28 15.40
N LEU A 27 7.62 0.21 16.08
CA LEU A 27 7.02 -0.95 15.42
C LEU A 27 5.69 -0.60 14.74
N ILE A 28 4.89 0.29 15.33
CA ILE A 28 3.63 0.76 14.74
C ILE A 28 3.89 1.49 13.43
N GLU A 29 4.88 2.40 13.37
CA GLU A 29 5.22 3.09 12.12
C GLU A 29 5.61 2.11 11.01
N LYS A 30 6.44 1.10 11.35
CA LYS A 30 6.80 0.03 10.40
C LYS A 30 5.64 -0.87 10.02
N SER A 31 4.70 -1.11 10.92
CA SER A 31 3.46 -1.84 10.61
C SER A 31 2.60 -1.05 9.61
N LYS A 32 2.47 0.26 9.78
CA LYS A 32 1.73 1.14 8.85
C LYS A 32 2.38 1.19 7.47
N GLU A 33 3.71 1.33 7.40
CA GLU A 33 4.46 1.26 6.13
C GLU A 33 4.23 -0.08 5.42
N ARG A 34 4.29 -1.21 6.15
CA ARG A 34 4.06 -2.54 5.58
C ARG A 34 2.63 -2.75 5.11
N ALA A 35 1.65 -2.26 5.87
CA ALA A 35 0.24 -2.29 5.47
C ALA A 35 0.02 -1.52 4.17
N PHE A 36 0.64 -0.34 4.03
CA PHE A 36 0.56 0.45 2.80
C PHE A 36 1.18 -0.26 1.59
N VAL A 37 2.32 -0.93 1.78
CA VAL A 37 2.93 -1.77 0.74
C VAL A 37 2.02 -2.96 0.40
N SER A 38 1.39 -3.58 1.40
CA SER A 38 0.42 -4.67 1.20
C SER A 38 -0.81 -4.21 0.41
N ASP A 39 -1.30 -3.00 0.63
CA ASP A 39 -2.41 -2.42 -0.14
C ASP A 39 -2.02 -2.22 -1.61
N ALA A 40 -0.78 -1.78 -1.87
CA ALA A 40 -0.25 -1.68 -3.23
C ALA A 40 -0.14 -3.06 -3.90
N TYR A 41 0.22 -4.11 -3.15
CA TYR A 41 0.19 -5.48 -3.65
C TYR A 41 -1.22 -5.98 -3.93
N ALA A 42 -2.21 -5.66 -3.09
CA ALA A 42 -3.60 -6.00 -3.35
C ALA A 42 -4.10 -5.34 -4.64
N LEU A 43 -3.71 -4.09 -4.88
CA LEU A 43 -4.01 -3.36 -6.12
C LEU A 43 -3.32 -4.00 -7.34
N TYR A 44 -2.09 -4.49 -7.19
CA TYR A 44 -1.38 -5.26 -8.22
C TYR A 44 -2.10 -6.56 -8.56
N GLU A 45 -2.45 -7.37 -7.55
CA GLU A 45 -3.15 -8.64 -7.79
C GLU A 45 -4.53 -8.41 -8.41
N ALA A 46 -5.27 -7.39 -7.98
CA ALA A 46 -6.53 -7.02 -8.61
C ALA A 46 -6.35 -6.63 -10.09
N ALA A 47 -5.30 -5.86 -10.42
CA ALA A 47 -4.99 -5.54 -11.82
C ALA A 47 -4.57 -6.77 -12.63
N ARG A 48 -3.82 -7.69 -12.03
CA ARG A 48 -3.42 -8.95 -12.66
C ARG A 48 -4.62 -9.87 -12.89
N LEU A 49 -5.54 -9.95 -11.93
CA LEU A 49 -6.81 -10.66 -12.07
C LEU A 49 -7.67 -10.03 -13.16
N TYR A 50 -7.75 -8.69 -13.22
CA TYR A 50 -8.44 -7.98 -14.30
C TYR A 50 -7.86 -8.34 -15.66
N VAL A 51 -6.54 -8.31 -15.82
CA VAL A 51 -5.84 -8.73 -17.04
C VAL A 51 -6.16 -10.18 -17.42
N GLY A 52 -6.21 -11.08 -16.43
CA GLY A 52 -6.47 -12.50 -16.64
C GLY A 52 -7.94 -12.87 -16.87
N ALA A 53 -8.89 -12.09 -16.31
CA ALA A 53 -10.33 -12.33 -16.40
C ALA A 53 -11.00 -11.55 -17.55
N GLU A 54 -10.49 -10.37 -17.89
CA GLU A 54 -11.11 -9.41 -18.83
C GLU A 54 -10.05 -8.76 -19.77
N LYS A 55 -10.06 -9.14 -21.05
CA LYS A 55 -9.73 -8.32 -22.24
C LYS A 55 -8.36 -7.61 -22.38
N VAL A 56 -7.29 -8.01 -21.70
CA VAL A 56 -5.94 -7.46 -21.98
C VAL A 56 -5.13 -8.35 -22.96
N GLU A 57 -5.70 -9.46 -23.44
CA GLU A 57 -5.15 -10.21 -24.59
C GLU A 57 -4.98 -9.36 -25.86
N PHE A 58 -5.67 -8.21 -25.97
CA PHE A 58 -5.64 -7.32 -27.13
C PHE A 58 -4.79 -6.06 -26.95
N LEU A 59 -3.93 -5.94 -25.94
CA LEU A 59 -2.96 -4.85 -25.98
C LEU A 59 -2.01 -5.08 -27.16
N PRO A 60 -2.00 -4.19 -28.16
CA PRO A 60 -1.03 -4.28 -29.23
C PRO A 60 0.37 -4.20 -28.61
N ALA A 61 1.34 -4.86 -29.25
CA ALA A 61 2.73 -4.76 -28.82
C ALA A 61 3.13 -3.28 -28.69
N ARG A 62 3.83 -2.92 -27.60
CA ARG A 62 4.18 -1.54 -27.21
C ARG A 62 3.00 -0.65 -26.79
N SER A 63 1.91 -1.22 -26.29
CA SER A 63 0.79 -0.46 -25.72
C SER A 63 0.79 -0.44 -24.19
N SER A 64 0.21 0.62 -23.62
CA SER A 64 0.01 0.81 -22.19
C SER A 64 -1.47 0.95 -21.88
N ALA A 65 -2.00 0.14 -20.97
CA ALA A 65 -3.32 0.34 -20.38
C ALA A 65 -3.20 1.04 -19.03
N LEU A 66 -4.10 1.97 -18.77
CA LEU A 66 -4.28 2.59 -17.46
C LEU A 66 -5.55 2.02 -16.83
N LEU A 67 -5.39 1.35 -15.70
CA LEU A 67 -6.48 0.81 -14.91
C LEU A 67 -6.63 1.63 -13.63
N THR A 68 -7.78 2.29 -13.48
CA THR A 68 -8.03 3.16 -12.32
C THR A 68 -8.49 2.34 -11.11
N TYR A 69 -8.21 2.84 -9.91
CA TYR A 69 -8.67 2.23 -8.67
C TYR A 69 -10.19 2.12 -8.61
N ARG A 70 -10.91 3.13 -9.11
CA ARG A 70 -12.38 3.11 -9.20
C ARG A 70 -12.90 1.90 -9.96
N GLN A 71 -12.33 1.63 -11.14
CA GLN A 71 -12.75 0.49 -11.97
C GLN A 71 -12.54 -0.84 -11.25
N LEU A 72 -11.41 -1.02 -10.57
CA LEU A 72 -11.13 -2.26 -9.84
C LEU A 72 -12.10 -2.52 -8.68
N VAL A 73 -12.59 -1.45 -8.04
CA VAL A 73 -13.58 -1.54 -6.97
C VAL A 73 -14.99 -1.76 -7.53
N GLU A 74 -15.36 -1.05 -8.60
CA GLU A 74 -16.66 -1.20 -9.27
C GLU A 74 -16.86 -2.60 -9.86
N GLU A 75 -15.82 -3.18 -10.46
CA GLU A 75 -15.82 -4.56 -11.00
C GLU A 75 -15.76 -5.63 -9.89
N GLY A 76 -15.66 -5.23 -8.61
CA GLY A 76 -15.61 -6.15 -7.47
C GLY A 76 -14.31 -6.95 -7.34
N LEU A 77 -13.27 -6.58 -8.10
CA LEU A 77 -11.95 -7.24 -8.08
C LEU A 77 -11.08 -6.78 -6.92
N LEU A 78 -11.39 -5.61 -6.33
CA LEU A 78 -10.66 -5.04 -5.22
C LEU A 78 -11.63 -4.47 -4.18
N HIS A 79 -11.39 -4.80 -2.92
CA HIS A 79 -12.11 -4.16 -1.82
C HIS A 79 -11.57 -2.75 -1.56
N PRO A 80 -12.42 -1.81 -1.09
CA PRO A 80 -11.95 -0.49 -0.69
C PRO A 80 -10.79 -0.56 0.31
N LEU A 81 -9.65 -0.01 -0.08
CA LEU A 81 -8.43 0.00 0.71
C LEU A 81 -8.58 0.93 1.91
N GLN A 82 -8.00 0.55 3.05
CA GLN A 82 -7.99 1.35 4.27
C GLN A 82 -6.62 1.98 4.47
N ASP A 83 -6.55 3.30 4.64
CA ASP A 83 -5.29 3.97 4.90
C ASP A 83 -4.76 3.62 6.30
N PRO A 84 -3.61 2.94 6.45
CA PRO A 84 -3.10 2.51 7.74
C PRO A 84 -2.62 3.67 8.63
N PHE A 85 -2.42 4.87 8.06
CA PHE A 85 -1.99 6.04 8.81
C PHE A 85 -3.17 6.80 9.41
N THR A 86 -4.28 6.92 8.68
CA THR A 86 -5.46 7.67 9.11
C THR A 86 -6.60 6.77 9.61
N GLY A 87 -6.56 5.47 9.35
CA GLY A 87 -7.61 4.51 9.69
C GLY A 87 -8.87 4.63 8.83
N ASN A 88 -8.89 5.54 7.84
CA ASN A 88 -10.06 5.78 7.00
C ASN A 88 -9.99 5.00 5.69
N VAL A 89 -11.15 4.59 5.17
CA VAL A 89 -11.23 4.00 3.82
C VAL A 89 -10.88 5.02 2.76
N LEU A 90 -10.04 4.65 1.81
CA LEU A 90 -9.68 5.46 0.66
C LEU A 90 -10.90 5.60 -0.27
N PRO A 91 -11.36 6.83 -0.58
CA PRO A 91 -12.54 7.03 -1.40
C PRO A 91 -12.23 6.62 -2.85
N TRP A 92 -12.90 5.60 -3.37
CA TRP A 92 -12.63 5.09 -4.72
C TRP A 92 -13.02 6.06 -5.84
N GLU A 93 -14.05 6.89 -5.62
CA GLU A 93 -14.53 7.86 -6.60
C GLU A 93 -13.53 9.00 -6.88
N THR A 94 -12.85 9.48 -5.85
CA THR A 94 -12.05 10.71 -5.92
C THR A 94 -10.55 10.46 -5.83
N ASN A 95 -10.13 9.21 -5.61
CA ASN A 95 -8.72 8.88 -5.49
C ASN A 95 -8.10 8.63 -6.87
N PRO A 96 -7.06 9.39 -7.27
CA PRO A 96 -6.40 9.24 -8.56
C PRO A 96 -5.38 8.08 -8.58
N SER A 97 -5.59 7.03 -7.77
CA SER A 97 -4.74 5.85 -7.77
C SER A 97 -5.02 5.01 -9.02
N TYR A 98 -3.96 4.48 -9.61
CA TYR A 98 -4.05 3.68 -10.84
C TYR A 98 -2.91 2.68 -10.94
N VAL A 99 -3.10 1.69 -11.80
CA VAL A 99 -2.09 0.73 -12.24
C VAL A 99 -1.87 0.93 -13.73
N LEU A 100 -0.61 1.09 -14.13
CA LEU A 100 -0.20 1.08 -15.52
C LEU A 100 0.28 -0.32 -15.88
N ILE A 101 -0.31 -0.88 -16.92
CA ILE A 101 0.07 -2.15 -17.49
C ILE A 101 0.74 -1.85 -18.82
N THR A 102 2.01 -2.20 -18.96
CA THR A 102 2.78 -1.99 -20.19
C THR A 102 3.23 -3.34 -20.74
N LYS A 103 2.96 -3.58 -22.03
CA LYS A 103 3.39 -4.79 -22.72
C LYS A 103 4.70 -4.52 -23.46
N GLY A 104 5.76 -5.19 -23.02
CA GLY A 104 7.06 -5.17 -23.68
C GLY A 104 7.02 -5.88 -25.04
N GLU A 105 8.08 -5.69 -25.83
CA GLU A 105 8.23 -6.34 -27.15
C GLU A 105 8.32 -7.86 -27.03
N ASP A 106 8.90 -8.35 -25.94
CA ASP A 106 9.08 -9.78 -25.63
C ASP A 106 7.80 -10.46 -25.12
N GLY A 107 6.67 -9.74 -25.11
CA GLY A 107 5.40 -10.21 -24.56
C GLY A 107 5.30 -10.15 -23.04
N SER A 108 6.34 -9.67 -22.34
CA SER A 108 6.33 -9.47 -20.89
C SER A 108 5.37 -8.34 -20.47
N LEU A 109 4.61 -8.59 -19.41
CA LEU A 109 3.69 -7.62 -18.82
C LEU A 109 4.35 -6.96 -17.62
N ASN A 110 4.61 -5.65 -17.72
CA ASN A 110 5.13 -4.85 -16.62
C ASN A 110 4.00 -4.07 -15.98
N TYR A 111 3.91 -4.12 -14.65
CA TYR A 111 2.89 -3.45 -13.87
C TYR A 111 3.57 -2.34 -13.05
N SER A 112 3.07 -1.12 -13.16
CA SER A 112 3.52 0.01 -12.36
C SER A 112 2.35 0.56 -11.55
N ILE A 113 2.46 0.55 -10.23
CA ILE A 113 1.39 0.92 -9.32
C ILE A 113 1.61 2.36 -8.82
N CYS A 114 0.53 3.15 -8.83
CA CYS A 114 0.48 4.47 -8.22
C CYS A 114 -0.64 4.48 -7.17
N LEU A 115 -0.27 4.37 -5.89
CA LEU A 115 -1.20 4.45 -4.77
C LEU A 115 -1.03 5.80 -4.05
N LYS A 116 -2.10 6.61 -4.03
CA LYS A 116 -2.11 7.94 -3.41
C LYS A 116 -2.88 7.94 -2.09
N ARG A 117 -2.28 8.54 -1.06
CA ARG A 117 -2.89 8.75 0.27
C ARG A 117 -3.85 9.95 0.29
N ARG A 118 -4.83 9.96 1.22
CA ARG A 118 -5.93 10.93 1.28
C ARG A 118 -5.48 12.38 1.50
N ASN A 119 -4.58 12.63 2.44
CA ASN A 119 -4.36 13.99 2.98
C ASN A 119 -2.88 14.42 3.04
N GLU A 120 -2.02 13.91 2.16
CA GLU A 120 -0.66 14.42 2.01
C GLU A 120 -0.23 14.30 0.54
N ALA A 121 -0.17 15.42 -0.15
CA ALA A 121 0.87 15.60 -1.15
C ALA A 121 2.16 15.76 -0.35
N THR A 122 3.01 14.72 -0.25
CA THR A 122 4.44 14.67 0.17
C THR A 122 4.70 13.23 0.62
N LEU A 123 5.45 12.33 -0.02
CA LEU A 123 6.76 12.40 -0.67
C LEU A 123 7.85 13.05 0.20
N HIS A 124 8.04 12.48 1.40
CA HIS A 124 9.29 12.61 2.15
C HIS A 124 9.89 11.22 2.40
N LEU A 125 10.56 10.70 1.38
CA LEU A 125 11.82 9.95 1.46
C LEU A 125 12.22 9.48 0.06
N PHE A 126 12.53 10.43 -0.83
CA PHE A 126 13.54 10.26 -1.88
C PHE A 126 13.92 11.66 -2.36
N ARG A 127 15.00 12.19 -1.78
CA ARG A 127 15.61 13.47 -2.18
C ARG A 127 16.39 13.24 -3.47
N HIS A 128 15.65 13.14 -4.57
CA HIS A 128 16.03 13.21 -5.99
C HIS A 128 15.07 12.28 -6.72
N ILE A 129 13.92 12.79 -7.17
CA ILE A 129 13.27 12.43 -8.43
C ILE A 129 12.10 13.40 -8.61
N SER A 130 12.07 13.98 -9.81
CA SER A 130 11.22 15.07 -10.27
C SER A 130 9.74 14.94 -9.86
N ARG A 131 9.17 16.07 -9.45
CA ARG A 131 7.72 16.30 -9.38
C ARG A 131 7.13 16.28 -10.78
N SER A 132 6.86 15.10 -11.33
CA SER A 132 5.89 14.96 -12.42
C SER A 132 5.41 13.51 -12.49
N SER A 133 4.19 13.32 -11.99
CA SER A 133 3.36 12.14 -12.27
C SER A 133 3.93 10.80 -11.80
N CYS A 134 3.81 10.51 -10.50
CA CYS A 134 3.79 9.16 -9.93
C CYS A 134 4.75 8.14 -10.60
N ARG A 135 6.05 8.46 -10.61
CA ARG A 135 7.07 7.58 -11.20
C ARG A 135 7.66 6.69 -10.11
N SER A 136 7.18 5.45 -10.06
CA SER A 136 7.80 4.30 -9.40
C SER A 136 7.87 4.33 -7.87
N ILE A 137 6.81 3.89 -7.19
CA ILE A 137 6.91 3.21 -5.89
C ILE A 137 6.02 1.95 -5.95
N VAL A 138 6.53 0.94 -6.65
CA VAL A 138 6.77 -0.47 -6.31
C VAL A 138 7.17 -1.10 -7.66
N CYS A 139 8.39 -0.82 -8.12
CA CYS A 139 8.97 -1.48 -9.29
C CYS A 139 9.96 -2.53 -8.79
N GLY A 140 9.52 -3.79 -8.77
CA GLY A 140 10.38 -4.90 -8.36
C GLY A 140 9.64 -6.19 -8.02
N ALA A 141 8.73 -6.65 -8.90
CA ALA A 141 8.39 -8.07 -8.98
C ALA A 141 8.78 -8.54 -10.39
N ASN A 142 10.09 -8.61 -10.62
CA ASN A 142 10.64 -9.34 -11.75
C ASN A 142 10.42 -10.82 -11.44
N SER A 143 9.64 -11.52 -12.26
CA SER A 143 9.65 -13.00 -12.34
C SER A 143 10.46 -13.39 -13.55
#